data_AF-A0A7K2BUH2-F1
#
_entry.id   AF-A0A7K2BUH2-F1
#
_cell.length_a   1.000
_cell.length_b   1.000
_cell.length_c   1.000
_cell.angle_alpha   90.00
_cell.angle_beta   90.00
_cell.angle_gamma   90.00
#
_symmetry.space_group_name_H-M   'P 1'
#
loop_
_entity.id
_entity.type
_entity.pdbx_description
1 polymer ?
#
loop_
_entity_poly.entity_id
_entity_poly.type
_entity_poly.pdbx_seq_one_letter_code
_entity_poly.pdbx_strand_id
1 'polypeptide(L)'
;MLLADLVACAEAVAATSARTEKIESLAELLRGADGREAGVVAGLIAGDPRQGRIGVGWATVAALQTDSAGEPTLSVADLDAMLDEVAGAAGGGSTQRRLDLLEDFLAQATAAEADFVRRLLVGELRQGASEGVVVEAVARAAGVAASVVRRALMLVGDLGETAGIALKQGA
;
A
#
# COMPACT_ATOMS: atom_id res chain seq x y z
N MET A 1 0.25 4.18 -11.22
CA MET A 1 1.12 5.27 -10.69
C MET A 1 2.47 4.71 -10.26
N LEU A 2 3.47 5.58 -10.05
CA LEU A 2 4.77 5.14 -9.52
C LEU A 2 4.64 4.81 -8.03
N LEU A 3 5.46 3.88 -7.54
CA LEU A 3 5.56 3.57 -6.12
C LEU A 3 6.06 4.79 -5.33
N ALA A 4 6.96 5.59 -5.91
CA ALA A 4 7.39 6.85 -5.34
C ALA A 4 6.25 7.83 -5.02
N ASP A 5 5.16 7.86 -5.81
CA ASP A 5 3.99 8.73 -5.55
C ASP A 5 3.28 8.30 -4.25
N LEU A 6 3.11 6.99 -4.05
CA LEU A 6 2.56 6.39 -2.83
C LEU A 6 3.46 6.69 -1.63
N VAL A 7 4.77 6.50 -1.78
CA VAL A 7 5.77 6.71 -0.71
C VAL A 7 5.80 8.17 -0.28
N ALA A 8 5.84 9.11 -1.23
CA ALA A 8 5.83 10.53 -0.93
C ALA A 8 4.54 10.95 -0.20
N CYS A 9 3.38 10.41 -0.61
CA CYS A 9 2.12 10.64 0.09
C CYS A 9 2.16 10.09 1.52
N ALA A 10 2.65 8.86 1.70
CA ALA A 10 2.80 8.23 3.01
C ALA A 10 3.71 9.03 3.96
N GLU A 11 4.82 9.56 3.45
CA GLU A 11 5.73 10.42 4.20
C GLU A 11 5.05 11.75 4.60
N ALA A 12 4.35 12.40 3.67
CA ALA A 12 3.61 13.63 3.96
C ALA A 12 2.53 13.42 5.04
N VAL A 13 1.79 12.31 4.96
CA VAL A 13 0.77 11.92 5.93
C VAL A 13 1.38 11.63 7.30
N ALA A 14 2.57 11.03 7.34
CA ALA A 14 3.30 10.78 8.59
C ALA A 14 3.88 12.06 9.21
N ALA A 15 4.29 13.03 8.39
CA ALA A 15 4.91 14.28 8.82
C ALA A 15 3.91 15.28 9.43
N THR A 16 2.63 15.24 9.04
CA THR A 16 1.60 16.12 9.60
C THR A 16 0.84 15.48 10.76
N SER A 17 0.38 16.29 11.71
CA SER A 17 -0.58 15.89 12.75
C SER A 17 -2.03 16.29 12.41
N ALA A 18 -2.23 17.13 11.39
CA ALA A 18 -3.53 17.63 11.01
C ALA A 18 -4.33 16.57 10.23
N ARG A 19 -5.39 16.05 10.85
CA ARG A 19 -6.25 15.02 10.25
C ARG A 19 -6.76 15.42 8.85
N THR A 20 -7.14 16.68 8.67
CA THR A 20 -7.68 17.18 7.39
C THR A 20 -6.64 17.16 6.28
N GLU A 21 -5.39 17.54 6.57
CA GLU A 21 -4.29 17.50 5.60
C GLU A 21 -3.96 16.07 5.17
N LYS A 22 -4.01 15.11 6.12
CA LYS A 22 -3.89 13.68 5.80
C LYS A 22 -4.97 13.23 4.83
N ILE A 23 -6.22 13.59 5.12
CA ILE A 23 -7.37 13.23 4.28
C ILE A 23 -7.22 13.80 2.87
N GLU A 24 -6.80 15.06 2.74
CA GLU A 24 -6.62 15.69 1.42
C GLU A 24 -5.50 15.02 0.63
N SER A 25 -4.33 14.81 1.24
CA SER A 25 -3.17 14.19 0.59
C SER A 25 -3.49 12.79 0.07
N LEU A 26 -4.20 12.00 0.89
CA LEU A 26 -4.66 10.66 0.51
C LEU A 26 -5.73 10.71 -0.58
N ALA A 27 -6.67 11.65 -0.51
CA ALA A 27 -7.73 11.79 -1.51
C ALA A 27 -7.17 12.26 -2.87
N GLU A 28 -6.12 13.08 -2.87
CA GLU A 28 -5.41 13.48 -4.09
C GLU A 28 -4.70 12.29 -4.73
N LEU A 29 -3.95 11.51 -3.94
CA LEU A 29 -3.31 10.29 -4.43
C LEU A 29 -4.35 9.30 -5.01
N LEU A 30 -5.44 9.04 -4.28
CA LEU A 30 -6.49 8.11 -4.72
C LEU A 30 -7.19 8.57 -6.01
N ARG A 31 -7.32 9.87 -6.27
CA ARG A 31 -7.85 10.39 -7.54
C ARG A 31 -6.89 10.19 -8.72
N GLY A 32 -5.59 10.12 -8.45
CA GLY A 32 -4.56 9.82 -9.45
C GLY A 32 -4.45 8.34 -9.81
N ALA A 33 -5.05 7.45 -9.01
CA ALA A 33 -5.12 6.02 -9.29
C ALA A 33 -6.32 5.70 -10.17
N ASP A 34 -6.16 4.77 -11.12
CA ASP A 34 -7.33 4.20 -11.80
C ASP A 34 -8.16 3.36 -10.82
N GLY A 35 -9.45 3.13 -11.10
CA GLY A 35 -10.33 2.48 -10.13
C GLY A 35 -9.94 1.05 -9.70
N ARG A 36 -9.08 0.34 -10.44
CA ARG A 36 -8.51 -0.96 -9.99
C ARG A 36 -7.29 -0.72 -9.10
N GLU A 37 -6.38 0.13 -9.53
CA GLU A 37 -5.19 0.52 -8.78
C GLU A 37 -5.55 1.20 -7.44
N ALA A 38 -6.64 1.97 -7.40
CA ALA A 38 -7.07 2.69 -6.21
C ALA A 38 -7.38 1.77 -5.02
N GLY A 39 -7.89 0.57 -5.28
CA GLY A 39 -8.10 -0.42 -4.22
C GLY A 39 -6.79 -0.95 -3.65
N VAL A 40 -5.80 -1.20 -4.51
CA VAL A 40 -4.45 -1.61 -4.10
C VAL A 40 -3.79 -0.50 -3.27
N VAL A 41 -3.84 0.75 -3.77
CA VAL A 41 -3.31 1.94 -3.07
C VAL A 41 -3.94 2.10 -1.69
N ALA A 42 -5.27 2.00 -1.57
CA ALA A 42 -5.96 2.15 -0.30
C ALA A 42 -5.54 1.08 0.72
N GLY A 43 -5.42 -0.18 0.30
CA GLY A 43 -4.93 -1.28 1.15
C GLY A 43 -3.49 -1.06 1.61
N LEU A 44 -2.59 -0.69 0.68
CA LEU A 44 -1.17 -0.45 1.00
C LEU A 44 -0.98 0.67 2.03
N ILE A 45 -1.70 1.79 1.89
CA ILE A 45 -1.61 2.93 2.83
C ILE A 45 -2.19 2.55 4.20
N ALA A 46 -3.27 1.78 4.23
CA ALA A 46 -3.84 1.28 5.47
C ALA A 46 -2.94 0.23 6.16
N GLY A 47 -1.88 -0.23 5.47
CA GLY A 47 -1.01 -1.32 5.91
C GLY A 47 -1.69 -2.68 5.89
N ASP A 48 -2.72 -2.83 5.07
CA ASP A 48 -3.47 -4.06 4.86
C ASP A 48 -3.47 -4.38 3.36
N PRO A 49 -2.35 -4.89 2.81
CA PRO A 49 -2.28 -5.27 1.41
C PRO A 49 -3.29 -6.41 1.14
N ARG A 50 -3.86 -6.47 -0.05
CA ARG A 50 -4.93 -7.44 -0.39
C ARG A 50 -4.52 -8.91 -0.23
N GLN A 51 -3.22 -9.20 -0.24
CA GLN A 51 -2.65 -10.53 0.00
C GLN A 51 -2.69 -10.93 1.48
N GLY A 52 -3.02 -10.00 2.37
CA GLY A 52 -3.05 -10.18 3.82
C GLY A 52 -1.65 -10.42 4.38
N ARG A 53 -1.53 -11.41 5.28
CA ARG A 53 -0.24 -11.76 5.89
C ARG A 53 0.67 -12.45 4.87
N ILE A 54 1.63 -11.69 4.34
CA ILE A 54 2.66 -12.14 3.37
C ILE A 54 3.53 -13.28 3.92
N GLY A 55 3.59 -13.46 5.25
CA GLY A 55 4.33 -14.55 5.88
C GLY A 55 5.85 -14.35 5.85
N VAL A 56 6.28 -13.09 5.81
CA VAL A 56 7.67 -12.66 5.90
C VAL A 56 7.91 -12.16 7.32
N GLY A 57 8.83 -12.81 8.03
CA GLY A 57 9.17 -12.43 9.40
C GLY A 57 10.24 -11.34 9.45
N TRP A 58 10.39 -10.69 10.60
CA TRP A 58 11.43 -9.66 10.83
C TRP A 58 12.84 -10.16 10.46
N ALA A 59 13.16 -11.42 10.76
CA ALA A 59 14.46 -12.01 10.42
C ALA A 59 14.73 -12.06 8.90
N THR A 60 13.69 -12.32 8.09
CA THR A 60 13.78 -12.29 6.63
C THR A 60 14.04 -10.86 6.16
N VAL A 61 13.29 -9.88 6.67
CA VAL A 61 13.46 -8.47 6.31
C VAL A 61 14.84 -7.92 6.71
N ALA A 62 15.35 -8.33 7.88
CA ALA A 62 16.67 -7.94 8.35
C ALA A 62 17.82 -8.53 7.53
N ALA A 63 17.60 -9.69 6.89
CA ALA A 63 18.58 -10.34 6.03
C ALA A 63 18.69 -9.69 4.64
N LEU A 64 17.65 -8.98 4.18
CA LEU A 64 17.65 -8.32 2.88
C LEU A 64 18.69 -7.19 2.87
N GLN A 65 19.78 -7.38 2.15
CA GLN A 65 20.82 -6.38 1.90
C GLN A 65 20.84 -6.07 0.41
N THR A 66 20.37 -4.89 0.02
CA THR A 66 20.35 -4.47 -1.38
C THR A 66 20.81 -3.03 -1.50
N ASP A 67 21.59 -2.74 -2.54
CA ASP A 67 21.86 -1.37 -2.94
C ASP A 67 20.57 -0.75 -3.48
N SER A 68 20.32 0.52 -3.15
CA SER A 68 19.14 1.23 -3.64
C SER A 68 19.39 1.81 -5.03
N ALA A 69 18.36 1.78 -5.87
CA ALA A 69 18.37 2.49 -7.14
C ALA A 69 18.40 4.02 -6.94
N GLY A 70 19.00 4.73 -7.91
CA GLY A 70 19.09 6.19 -7.87
C GLY A 70 17.82 6.92 -8.33
N GLU A 71 16.96 6.25 -9.08
CA GLU A 71 15.74 6.83 -9.66
C GLU A 71 14.54 5.88 -9.48
N PRO A 72 13.34 6.41 -9.20
CA PRO A 72 12.14 5.59 -9.02
C PRO A 72 11.62 5.10 -10.38
N THR A 73 11.50 3.78 -10.51
CA THR A 73 10.98 3.14 -11.74
C THR A 73 9.86 2.14 -11.46
N LEU A 74 9.72 1.70 -10.20
CA LEU A 74 8.71 0.73 -9.78
C LEU A 74 7.33 1.38 -9.73
N SER A 75 6.31 0.66 -10.14
CA SER A 75 4.91 1.04 -10.00
C SER A 75 4.26 0.39 -8.77
N VAL A 76 3.10 0.92 -8.38
CA VAL A 76 2.25 0.27 -7.36
C VAL A 76 1.81 -1.13 -7.82
N ALA A 77 1.59 -1.32 -9.12
CA ALA A 77 1.24 -2.63 -9.69
C ALA A 77 2.40 -3.64 -9.59
N ASP A 78 3.66 -3.19 -9.73
CA ASP A 78 4.83 -4.06 -9.57
C ASP A 78 4.95 -4.55 -8.12
N LEU A 79 4.69 -3.66 -7.14
CA LEU A 79 4.65 -4.05 -5.73
C LEU A 79 3.53 -5.07 -5.47
N ASP A 80 2.33 -4.83 -5.98
CA ASP A 80 1.18 -5.74 -5.82
C ASP A 80 1.46 -7.13 -6.42
N ALA A 81 2.06 -7.17 -7.61
CA ALA A 81 2.45 -8.41 -8.27
C ALA A 81 3.55 -9.16 -7.49
N MET A 82 4.55 -8.44 -6.99
CA MET A 82 5.60 -9.04 -6.16
C MET A 82 5.00 -9.64 -4.87
N LEU A 83 4.08 -8.94 -4.21
CA LEU A 83 3.41 -9.45 -3.01
C LEU A 83 2.59 -10.72 -3.29
N ASP A 84 1.92 -10.80 -4.45
CA ASP A 84 1.23 -12.02 -4.91
C ASP A 84 2.22 -13.20 -5.05
N GLU A 85 3.38 -12.98 -5.70
CA GLU A 85 4.40 -14.02 -5.88
C GLU A 85 4.97 -14.51 -4.54
N VAL A 86 5.26 -13.59 -3.63
CA VAL A 86 5.79 -13.91 -2.29
C VAL A 86 4.75 -14.69 -1.46
N ALA A 87 3.48 -14.25 -1.49
CA ALA A 87 2.38 -14.93 -0.79
C ALA A 87 2.10 -16.32 -1.37
N GLY A 88 2.21 -16.47 -2.70
CA GLY A 88 2.04 -17.74 -3.41
C GLY A 88 3.18 -18.74 -3.24
N ALA A 89 4.37 -18.30 -2.82
CA ALA A 89 5.51 -19.19 -2.58
C ALA A 89 5.25 -20.11 -1.37
N ALA A 90 5.16 -21.42 -1.62
CA ALA A 90 4.90 -22.44 -0.61
C ALA A 90 5.73 -23.72 -0.85
N GLY A 91 5.85 -24.56 0.18
CA GLY A 91 6.58 -25.84 0.12
C GLY A 91 8.06 -25.73 0.49
N GLY A 92 8.82 -26.81 0.28
CA GLY A 92 10.24 -26.85 0.57
C GLY A 92 11.01 -25.78 -0.23
N GLY A 93 11.81 -24.96 0.46
CA GLY A 93 12.56 -23.87 -0.18
C GLY A 93 11.77 -22.56 -0.36
N SER A 94 10.51 -22.48 0.08
CA SER A 94 9.71 -21.26 -0.04
C SER A 94 10.35 -20.04 0.64
N THR A 95 11.06 -20.24 1.75
CA THR A 95 11.78 -19.16 2.44
C THR A 95 12.83 -18.51 1.55
N GLN A 96 13.66 -19.31 0.86
CA GLN A 96 14.68 -18.78 -0.04
C GLN A 96 14.02 -18.10 -1.25
N ARG A 97 13.01 -18.74 -1.85
CA ARG A 97 12.25 -18.15 -2.97
C ARG A 97 11.69 -16.77 -2.62
N ARG A 98 11.14 -16.61 -1.41
CA ARG A 98 10.64 -15.30 -0.93
C ARG A 98 11.76 -14.29 -0.74
N LEU A 99 12.92 -14.71 -0.24
CA LEU A 99 14.11 -13.85 -0.13
C LEU A 99 14.54 -13.35 -1.51
N ASP A 100 14.72 -14.25 -2.47
CA ASP A 100 15.17 -13.91 -3.83
C ASP A 100 14.22 -12.88 -4.49
N LEU A 101 12.90 -13.12 -4.41
CA LEU A 101 11.89 -12.20 -4.93
C LEU A 101 11.96 -10.81 -4.29
N LEU A 102 12.17 -10.76 -2.98
CA LEU A 102 12.29 -9.51 -2.24
C LEU A 102 13.60 -8.79 -2.56
N GLU A 103 14.71 -9.50 -2.71
CA GLU A 103 16.00 -8.92 -3.09
C GLU A 103 15.95 -8.34 -4.51
N ASP A 104 15.39 -9.07 -5.47
CA ASP A 104 15.23 -8.64 -6.86
C ASP A 104 14.38 -7.37 -6.98
N PHE A 105 13.31 -7.29 -6.19
CA PHE A 105 12.45 -6.10 -6.12
C PHE A 105 13.18 -4.92 -5.47
N LEU A 106 13.81 -5.14 -4.32
CA LEU A 106 14.46 -4.08 -3.55
C LEU A 106 15.74 -3.54 -4.21
N ALA A 107 16.39 -4.31 -5.08
CA ALA A 107 17.52 -3.84 -5.89
C ALA A 107 17.11 -2.78 -6.92
N GLN A 108 15.84 -2.73 -7.30
CA GLN A 108 15.26 -1.73 -8.22
C GLN A 108 14.61 -0.56 -7.48
N ALA A 109 14.39 -0.70 -6.17
CA ALA A 109 13.76 0.30 -5.34
C ALA A 109 14.75 1.40 -4.93
N THR A 110 14.28 2.64 -4.93
CA THR A 110 14.97 3.73 -4.23
C THR A 110 14.99 3.47 -2.71
N ALA A 111 15.82 4.20 -1.98
CA ALA A 111 15.94 4.01 -0.52
C ALA A 111 14.60 4.22 0.22
N ALA A 112 13.80 5.19 -0.21
CA ALA A 112 12.49 5.47 0.39
C ALA A 112 11.47 4.37 0.06
N GLU A 113 11.45 3.88 -1.18
CA GLU A 113 10.61 2.74 -1.59
C GLU A 113 10.99 1.46 -0.84
N ALA A 114 12.29 1.20 -0.69
CA ALA A 114 12.79 0.05 0.07
C ALA A 114 12.40 0.12 1.55
N ASP A 115 12.51 1.28 2.21
CA ASP A 115 12.05 1.47 3.60
C ASP A 115 10.54 1.21 3.72
N PHE A 116 9.76 1.80 2.82
CA PHE A 116 8.31 1.63 2.80
C PHE A 116 7.92 0.15 2.69
N VAL A 117 8.51 -0.59 1.75
CA VAL A 117 8.23 -2.02 1.55
C VAL A 117 8.65 -2.85 2.75
N ARG A 118 9.83 -2.58 3.34
CA ARG A 118 10.28 -3.29 4.55
C ARG A 118 9.31 -3.10 5.71
N ARG A 119 8.83 -1.87 5.94
CA ARG A 119 7.84 -1.55 6.99
C ARG A 119 6.47 -2.16 6.71
N LEU A 120 6.04 -2.21 5.44
CA LEU A 120 4.83 -2.90 5.01
C LEU A 120 4.91 -4.39 5.37
N LEU A 121 6.01 -5.06 5.03
CA LEU A 121 6.17 -6.51 5.25
C LEU A 121 6.13 -6.92 6.72
N VAL A 122 6.64 -6.08 7.63
CA VAL A 122 6.59 -6.35 9.08
C VAL A 122 5.32 -5.83 9.77
N GLY A 123 4.41 -5.18 9.03
CA GLY A 123 3.18 -4.60 9.58
C GLY A 123 3.42 -3.34 10.45
N GLU A 124 4.51 -2.61 10.21
CA GLU A 124 4.94 -1.45 10.99
C GLU A 124 4.75 -0.12 10.25
N LEU A 125 3.88 -0.05 9.24
CA LEU A 125 3.68 1.18 8.49
C LEU A 125 3.33 2.37 9.40
N ARG A 126 2.47 2.20 10.41
CA ARG A 126 2.19 3.21 11.49
C ARG A 126 2.19 4.67 10.99
N GLN A 127 1.70 4.95 9.78
CA GLN A 127 1.79 6.25 9.09
C GLN A 127 0.78 7.28 9.62
N GLY A 128 -0.02 6.94 10.64
CA GLY A 128 -1.11 7.79 11.11
C GLY A 128 -2.31 7.84 10.13
N ALA A 129 -2.28 7.04 9.07
CA ALA A 129 -3.41 6.73 8.21
C ALA A 129 -4.23 5.59 8.85
N SER A 130 -4.97 5.90 9.92
CA SER A 130 -5.92 4.91 10.44
C SER A 130 -6.98 4.59 9.39
N GLU A 131 -7.62 3.42 9.50
CA GLU A 131 -8.75 3.03 8.63
C GLU A 131 -9.78 4.17 8.51
N GLY A 132 -10.12 4.82 9.63
CA GLY A 132 -11.04 5.96 9.64
C GLY A 132 -10.55 7.22 8.93
N VAL A 133 -9.24 7.40 8.72
CA VAL A 133 -8.69 8.49 7.88
C VAL A 133 -8.75 8.09 6.40
N VAL A 134 -8.38 6.85 6.08
CA VAL A 134 -8.43 6.34 4.70
C VAL A 134 -9.86 6.30 4.17
N VAL A 135 -10.84 5.91 4.99
CA VAL A 135 -12.27 5.95 4.63
C VAL A 135 -12.75 7.36 4.27
N GLU A 136 -12.33 8.38 5.01
CA GLU A 136 -12.69 9.77 4.70
C GLU A 136 -12.01 10.22 3.39
N ALA A 137 -10.77 9.80 3.15
CA ALA A 137 -10.05 10.07 1.91
C ALA A 137 -10.72 9.42 0.70
N VAL A 138 -11.13 8.15 0.80
CA VAL A 138 -11.89 7.44 -0.24
C VAL A 138 -13.21 8.15 -0.53
N ALA A 139 -13.95 8.54 0.53
CA ALA A 139 -15.21 9.26 0.37
C ALA A 139 -15.03 10.59 -0.36
N ARG A 140 -13.98 11.33 0.01
CA ARG A 140 -13.63 12.60 -0.62
C ARG A 140 -13.19 12.43 -2.07
N ALA A 141 -12.37 11.43 -2.37
CA ALA A 141 -11.92 11.12 -3.72
C ALA A 141 -13.07 10.69 -4.64
N ALA A 142 -14.02 9.90 -4.11
CA ALA A 142 -15.19 9.43 -4.84
C ALA A 142 -16.37 10.43 -4.88
N GLY A 143 -16.28 11.57 -4.17
CA GLY A 143 -17.35 12.57 -4.12
C GLY A 143 -18.62 12.09 -3.40
N VAL A 144 -18.51 11.13 -2.48
CA VAL A 144 -19.65 10.55 -1.74
C VAL A 144 -19.54 10.84 -0.24
N ALA A 145 -20.65 10.65 0.49
CA ALA A 145 -20.63 10.79 1.94
C ALA A 145 -19.81 9.66 2.60
N ALA A 146 -18.97 9.99 3.58
CA ALA A 146 -18.17 8.99 4.31
C ALA A 146 -19.01 7.91 5.02
N SER A 147 -20.27 8.22 5.38
CA SER A 147 -21.21 7.23 5.91
C SER A 147 -21.58 6.13 4.92
N VAL A 148 -21.55 6.42 3.61
CA VAL A 148 -21.76 5.43 2.54
C VAL A 148 -20.56 4.50 2.46
N VAL A 149 -19.34 5.07 2.45
CA VAL A 149 -18.10 4.27 2.42
C VAL A 149 -17.96 3.39 3.65
N ARG A 150 -18.23 3.91 4.86
CA ARG A 150 -18.24 3.11 6.09
C ARG A 150 -19.23 1.95 6.03
N ARG A 151 -20.41 2.17 5.46
CA ARG A 151 -21.41 1.12 5.31
C ARG A 151 -20.98 0.06 4.30
N ALA A 152 -20.39 0.48 3.17
CA ALA A 152 -19.83 -0.44 2.20
C ALA A 152 -18.71 -1.28 2.83
N LEU A 153 -17.80 -0.65 3.58
CA LEU A 153 -16.74 -1.35 4.30
C LEU A 153 -17.28 -2.38 5.30
N MET A 154 -18.33 -2.06 6.06
CA MET A 154 -18.98 -3.02 6.97
C MET A 154 -19.59 -4.22 6.25
N LEU A 155 -19.98 -4.08 4.98
CA LEU A 155 -20.60 -5.14 4.18
C LEU A 155 -19.56 -5.98 3.43
N VAL A 156 -18.53 -5.32 2.89
CA VAL A 156 -17.45 -5.96 2.11
C VAL A 156 -16.41 -6.59 3.04
N GLY A 157 -16.08 -5.93 4.14
CA GLY A 157 -15.07 -6.38 5.11
C GLY A 157 -13.63 -6.09 4.70
N ASP A 158 -13.41 -5.47 3.54
CA ASP A 158 -12.09 -5.13 2.99
C ASP A 158 -12.08 -3.68 2.49
N LEU A 159 -11.09 -2.91 2.95
CA LEU A 159 -10.96 -1.48 2.64
C LEU A 159 -10.49 -1.23 1.21
N GLY A 160 -9.57 -2.06 0.70
CA GLY A 160 -9.08 -1.94 -0.67
C GLY A 160 -10.18 -2.20 -1.69
N GLU A 161 -10.94 -3.29 -1.50
CA GLU A 161 -12.09 -3.63 -2.34
C GLU A 161 -13.16 -2.52 -2.27
N THR A 162 -13.47 -2.03 -1.05
CA THR A 162 -14.41 -0.92 -0.87
C THR A 162 -13.97 0.34 -1.61
N ALA A 163 -12.68 0.70 -1.53
CA ALA A 163 -12.14 1.86 -2.24
C ALA A 163 -12.19 1.69 -3.76
N GLY A 164 -11.83 0.51 -4.26
CA GLY A 164 -11.92 0.19 -5.69
C GLY A 164 -13.35 0.26 -6.22
N ILE A 165 -14.35 -0.20 -5.45
CA ILE A 165 -15.77 -0.06 -5.82
C ILE A 165 -16.17 1.42 -5.85
N ALA A 166 -15.87 2.17 -4.80
CA ALA A 166 -16.25 3.58 -4.68
C ALA A 166 -15.67 4.44 -5.82
N LEU A 167 -14.40 4.20 -6.17
CA LEU A 167 -13.68 5.00 -7.17
C LEU A 167 -13.91 4.55 -8.61
N LYS A 168 -14.40 3.32 -8.85
CA LYS A 168 -14.93 2.91 -10.16
C LYS A 168 -16.33 3.46 -10.45
N GLN A 169 -17.17 3.58 -9.43
CA GLN A 169 -18.57 4.01 -9.58
C GLN A 169 -18.75 5.54 -9.49
N GLY A 170 -17.76 6.26 -8.95
CA GLY A 170 -17.77 7.72 -8.84
C GLY A 170 -17.17 8.47 -10.04
N ALA A 171 -16.73 7.76 -11.09
CA ALA A 171 -16.17 8.32 -12.33
C ALA A 171 -17.22 8.39 -13.46
#